data_AF-A0A4Q9FRY2-F1
#
_entry.id   AF-A0A4Q9FRY2-F1
#
_cell.length_a   1.000
_cell.length_b   1.000
_cell.length_c   1.000
_cell.angle_alpha   90.00
_cell.angle_beta   90.00
_cell.angle_gamma   90.00
#
_symmetry.space_group_name_H-M   'P 1'
#
loop_
_entity.id
_entity.type
_entity.pdbx_description
1 polymer ?
#
loop_
_entity_poly.entity_id
_entity_poly.type
_entity_poly.pdbx_seq_one_letter_code
_entity_poly.pdbx_strand_id
1 'polypeptide(L)'
;MKVLSALIVFFMILNINAQQNMDKKSVLLNKLFEVTQTEQIAPALVSTILNNFKKNASNIPSWYWEDIKRNIPYKEFNTKVKQLYMNNYSEKEIEELLTLYKPETMNVYKEKSKKIEPQLYLLGNEFGKNVVKIITNKIQTYKPN
;
A
#
# COMPACT_ATOMS: atom_id res chain seq x y z
N MET A 1 45.52 -10.29 -29.04
CA MET A 1 45.34 -9.18 -28.07
C MET A 1 44.19 -8.24 -28.44
N LYS A 2 44.13 -7.65 -29.65
CA LYS A 2 43.09 -6.66 -30.03
C LYS A 2 41.63 -7.11 -29.82
N VAL A 3 41.31 -8.38 -30.11
CA VAL A 3 39.95 -8.94 -29.94
C VAL A 3 39.58 -9.13 -28.46
N LEU A 4 40.54 -9.54 -27.62
CA LEU A 4 40.34 -9.71 -26.19
C LEU A 4 40.10 -8.35 -25.49
N SER A 5 40.83 -7.32 -25.92
CA SER A 5 40.64 -5.94 -25.45
C SER A 5 39.25 -5.39 -25.80
N ALA A 6 38.74 -5.68 -27.01
CA ALA A 6 37.42 -5.24 -27.44
C ALA A 6 36.28 -5.91 -26.65
N LEU A 7 36.42 -7.20 -26.32
CA LEU A 7 35.45 -7.95 -25.50
C LEU A 7 35.35 -7.41 -24.06
N ILE A 8 36.49 -7.05 -23.46
CA ILE A 8 36.52 -6.47 -22.11
C ILE A 8 35.83 -5.10 -22.09
N VAL A 9 36.09 -4.26 -23.09
CA VAL A 9 35.44 -2.94 -23.22
C VAL A 9 33.93 -3.10 -23.44
N PHE A 10 33.51 -4.06 -24.27
CA PHE A 10 32.09 -4.36 -24.49
C PHE A 10 31.40 -4.83 -23.19
N PHE A 11 32.02 -5.71 -22.41
CA PHE A 11 31.49 -6.12 -21.10
C PHE A 11 31.46 -4.99 -20.07
N MET A 12 32.42 -4.06 -20.08
CA MET A 12 32.38 -2.88 -19.20
C MET A 12 31.21 -1.95 -19.54
N ILE A 13 30.93 -1.71 -20.83
CA ILE A 13 29.81 -0.84 -21.27
C ILE A 13 28.45 -1.45 -20.90
N LEU A 14 28.31 -2.77 -20.93
CA LEU A 14 27.08 -3.46 -20.49
C LEU A 14 26.83 -3.29 -18.98
N ASN A 15 27.89 -3.31 -18.16
CA ASN A 15 27.76 -3.15 -16.70
C ASN A 15 27.41 -1.70 -16.28
N ILE A 16 27.92 -0.69 -16.99
CA ILE A 16 27.62 0.73 -16.69
C ILE A 16 26.12 1.02 -16.88
N ASN A 17 25.52 0.49 -17.94
CA ASN A 17 24.09 0.65 -18.22
C ASN A 17 23.20 -0.07 -17.19
N ALA A 18 23.63 -1.21 -16.64
CA ALA A 18 22.89 -1.93 -15.61
C ALA A 18 22.89 -1.17 -14.27
N GLN A 19 24.03 -0.59 -13.88
CA GLN A 19 24.17 0.18 -12.63
C GLN A 19 23.31 1.46 -12.64
N GLN A 20 23.36 2.27 -13.72
CA GLN A 20 22.57 3.50 -13.84
C GLN A 20 21.05 3.25 -13.79
N ASN A 21 20.57 2.17 -14.42
CA ASN A 21 19.15 1.82 -14.38
C ASN A 21 18.71 1.35 -12.98
N MET A 22 19.59 0.64 -12.25
CA MET A 22 19.31 0.22 -10.88
C MET A 22 19.18 1.43 -9.93
N ASP A 23 19.99 2.46 -10.15
CA ASP A 23 19.95 3.70 -9.37
C ASP A 23 18.66 4.50 -9.63
N LYS A 24 18.24 4.66 -10.90
CA LYS A 24 16.99 5.38 -11.25
C LYS A 24 15.76 4.69 -10.66
N LYS A 25 15.64 3.38 -10.85
CA LYS A 25 14.53 2.58 -10.32
C LYS A 25 14.44 2.64 -8.79
N SER A 26 15.60 2.58 -8.11
CA SER A 26 15.68 2.70 -6.65
C SER A 26 15.19 4.06 -6.14
N VAL A 27 15.50 5.15 -6.85
CA VAL A 27 15.02 6.50 -6.53
C VAL A 27 13.50 6.61 -6.70
N LEU A 28 12.97 6.12 -7.81
CA LEU A 28 11.52 6.09 -8.07
C LEU A 28 10.77 5.28 -7.00
N LEU A 29 11.33 4.14 -6.59
CA LEU A 29 10.73 3.30 -5.56
C LEU A 29 10.73 3.97 -4.18
N ASN A 30 11.79 4.69 -3.81
CA ASN A 30 11.82 5.48 -2.58
C ASN A 30 10.71 6.53 -2.58
N LYS A 31 10.55 7.25 -3.71
CA LYS A 31 9.48 8.23 -3.87
C LYS A 31 8.10 7.59 -3.79
N LEU A 32 7.93 6.39 -4.36
CA LEU A 32 6.68 5.64 -4.27
C LEU A 32 6.36 5.33 -2.80
N PHE A 33 7.34 4.80 -2.06
CA PHE A 33 7.16 4.46 -0.64
C PHE A 33 6.88 5.68 0.24
N GLU A 34 7.44 6.84 -0.10
CA GLU A 34 7.14 8.10 0.56
C GLU A 34 5.68 8.50 0.34
N VAL A 35 5.21 8.57 -0.91
CA VAL A 35 3.83 9.00 -1.20
C VAL A 35 2.77 7.99 -0.73
N THR A 36 3.11 6.71 -0.65
CA THR A 36 2.22 5.66 -0.12
C THR A 36 2.39 5.41 1.37
N GLN A 37 3.34 6.08 2.03
CA GLN A 37 3.68 5.89 3.45
C GLN A 37 3.98 4.41 3.81
N THR A 38 4.62 3.68 2.90
CA THR A 38 4.88 2.23 3.05
C THR A 38 5.65 1.91 4.34
N GLU A 39 6.57 2.79 4.74
CA GLU A 39 7.37 2.60 5.96
C GLU A 39 6.54 2.62 7.26
N GLN A 40 5.33 3.19 7.23
CA GLN A 40 4.44 3.29 8.40
C GLN A 40 3.55 2.05 8.60
N ILE A 41 3.44 1.19 7.58
CA ILE A 41 2.56 0.01 7.61
C ILE A 41 2.99 -0.96 8.71
N ALA A 42 4.27 -1.32 8.76
CA ALA A 42 4.78 -2.27 9.75
C ALA A 42 4.67 -1.74 11.20
N PRO A 43 5.07 -0.49 11.53
CA PRO A 43 4.82 0.10 12.85
C PRO A 43 3.35 0.14 13.26
N ALA A 44 2.43 0.43 12.34
CA ALA A 44 0.99 0.45 12.62
C ALA A 44 0.45 -0.97 12.93
N LEU A 45 0.85 -1.96 12.15
CA LEU A 45 0.49 -3.37 12.37
C LEU A 45 1.02 -3.86 13.72
N VAL A 46 2.30 -3.63 14.00
CA VAL A 46 2.91 -3.98 15.30
C VAL A 46 2.17 -3.32 16.44
N SER A 47 1.86 -2.03 16.33
CA SER A 47 1.16 -1.31 17.40
C SER A 47 -0.22 -1.93 17.67
N THR A 48 -0.93 -2.36 16.63
CA THR A 48 -2.21 -3.07 16.76
C THR A 48 -2.04 -4.40 17.47
N ILE A 49 -1.02 -5.19 17.10
CA ILE A 49 -0.70 -6.48 17.74
C ILE A 49 -0.37 -6.27 19.21
N LEU A 50 0.56 -5.36 19.52
CA LEU A 50 0.96 -5.06 20.90
C LEU A 50 -0.22 -4.56 21.75
N ASN A 51 -1.08 -3.71 21.19
CA ASN A 51 -2.28 -3.24 21.89
C ASN A 51 -3.24 -4.39 22.22
N ASN A 52 -3.35 -5.40 21.35
CA ASN A 52 -4.15 -6.58 21.63
C ASN A 52 -3.55 -7.42 22.78
N PHE A 53 -2.22 -7.59 22.81
CA PHE A 53 -1.54 -8.28 23.90
C PHE A 53 -1.64 -7.52 25.23
N LYS A 54 -1.45 -6.19 25.21
CA LYS A 54 -1.58 -5.32 26.39
C LYS A 54 -2.92 -5.50 27.11
N LYS A 55 -4.04 -5.67 26.37
CA LYS A 55 -5.37 -5.88 26.96
C LYS A 55 -5.46 -7.12 27.84
N ASN A 56 -4.67 -8.15 27.52
CA ASN A 56 -4.71 -9.45 28.21
C ASN A 56 -3.53 -9.65 29.18
N ALA A 57 -2.61 -8.69 29.26
CA ALA A 57 -1.38 -8.78 30.05
C ALA A 57 -1.14 -7.51 30.88
N SER A 58 -2.07 -7.26 31.82
CA SER A 58 -2.09 -6.06 32.67
C SER A 58 -0.93 -5.98 33.68
N ASN A 59 -0.25 -7.10 33.94
CA ASN A 59 0.90 -7.19 34.83
C ASN A 59 2.23 -6.73 34.20
N ILE A 60 2.25 -6.47 32.88
CA ILE A 60 3.47 -6.06 32.17
C ILE A 60 3.56 -4.53 32.13
N PRO A 61 4.64 -3.94 32.65
CA PRO A 61 4.77 -2.48 32.73
C PRO A 61 4.96 -1.84 31.34
N SER A 62 4.51 -0.59 31.19
CA SER A 62 4.53 0.14 29.91
C SER A 62 5.92 0.18 29.25
N TRP A 63 6.98 0.36 30.04
CA TRP A 63 8.36 0.44 29.53
C TRP A 63 8.80 -0.83 28.80
N TYR A 64 8.31 -2.00 29.20
CA TYR A 64 8.65 -3.28 28.60
C TYR A 64 8.04 -3.42 27.20
N TRP A 65 6.81 -2.94 27.02
CA TRP A 65 6.17 -2.91 25.71
C TRP A 65 6.87 -1.97 24.73
N GLU A 66 7.34 -0.82 25.20
CA GLU A 66 8.14 0.09 24.39
C GLU A 66 9.51 -0.51 24.05
N ASP A 67 10.08 -1.30 24.95
CA ASP A 67 11.30 -2.06 24.67
C ASP A 67 11.10 -3.11 23.58
N ILE A 68 10.04 -3.91 23.66
CA ILE A 68 9.65 -4.85 22.59
C ILE A 68 9.51 -4.10 21.27
N LYS A 69 8.80 -2.97 21.27
CA LYS A 69 8.54 -2.17 20.06
C LYS A 69 9.83 -1.66 19.40
N ARG A 70 10.82 -1.22 20.21
CA ARG A 70 12.12 -0.73 19.72
C ARG A 70 13.00 -1.82 19.12
N ASN A 71 12.90 -3.05 19.63
CA ASN A 71 13.73 -4.17 19.17
C ASN A 71 13.20 -4.85 17.89
N ILE A 72 12.13 -4.34 17.28
CA ILE A 72 11.59 -4.87 16.03
C ILE A 72 12.43 -4.39 14.83
N PRO A 73 12.89 -5.30 13.95
CA PRO A 73 13.81 -4.97 12.86
C PRO A 73 13.10 -4.34 11.65
N TYR A 74 12.44 -3.19 11.82
CA TYR A 74 11.69 -2.51 10.76
C TYR A 74 12.54 -2.22 9.52
N LYS A 75 13.81 -1.87 9.70
CA LYS A 75 14.74 -1.57 8.60
C LYS A 75 14.98 -2.79 7.70
N GLU A 76 15.12 -3.98 8.29
CA GLU A 76 15.31 -5.22 7.55
C GLU A 76 14.04 -5.56 6.76
N PHE A 77 12.88 -5.44 7.40
CA PHE A 77 11.59 -5.65 6.74
C PHE A 77 11.40 -4.69 5.54
N ASN A 78 11.62 -3.38 5.74
CA ASN A 78 11.50 -2.40 4.66
C ASN A 78 12.50 -2.66 3.52
N THR A 79 13.70 -3.15 3.84
CA THR A 79 14.69 -3.55 2.83
C THR A 79 14.18 -4.72 1.97
N LYS A 80 13.60 -5.75 2.61
CA LYS A 80 13.01 -6.90 1.89
C LYS A 80 11.81 -6.49 1.04
N VAL A 81 10.95 -5.60 1.55
CA VAL A 81 9.84 -5.03 0.78
C VAL A 81 10.37 -4.27 -0.44
N LYS A 82 11.39 -3.42 -0.26
CA LYS A 82 12.02 -2.71 -1.37
C LYS A 82 12.59 -3.67 -2.42
N GLN A 83 13.29 -4.72 -1.99
CA GLN A 83 13.81 -5.76 -2.90
C GLN A 83 12.70 -6.48 -3.66
N LEU A 84 11.57 -6.77 -3.01
CA LEU A 84 10.42 -7.39 -3.66
C LEU A 84 9.90 -6.50 -4.80
N TYR A 85 9.75 -5.19 -4.58
CA TYR A 85 9.36 -4.26 -5.64
C TYR A 85 10.41 -4.16 -6.75
N MET A 86 11.70 -4.09 -6.39
CA MET A 86 12.81 -4.06 -7.35
C MET A 86 12.82 -5.29 -8.27
N ASN A 87 12.40 -6.45 -7.77
CA ASN A 87 12.41 -7.70 -8.53
C ASN A 87 11.14 -7.92 -9.37
N ASN A 88 10.00 -7.32 -9.00
CA ASN A 88 8.70 -7.66 -9.60
C ASN A 88 8.08 -6.54 -10.45
N TYR A 89 8.54 -5.30 -10.29
CA TYR A 89 8.03 -4.18 -11.10
C TYR A 89 9.12 -3.67 -12.02
N SER A 90 8.79 -3.32 -13.25
CA SER A 90 9.65 -2.53 -14.13
C SER A 90 9.71 -1.07 -13.67
N GLU A 91 10.68 -0.33 -14.19
CA GLU A 91 10.77 1.11 -13.92
C GLU A 91 9.50 1.86 -14.37
N LYS A 92 8.99 1.54 -15.56
CA LYS A 92 7.79 2.16 -16.13
C LYS A 92 6.55 1.92 -15.25
N GLU A 93 6.37 0.70 -14.74
CA GLU A 93 5.25 0.40 -13.83
C GLU A 93 5.35 1.19 -12.52
N ILE A 94 6.56 1.43 -12.00
CA ILE A 94 6.75 2.28 -10.82
C ILE A 94 6.41 3.75 -11.15
N GLU A 95 6.76 4.26 -12.32
CA GLU A 95 6.38 5.60 -12.78
C GLU A 95 4.85 5.75 -12.95
N GLU A 96 4.18 4.72 -13.45
CA GLU A 96 2.71 4.66 -13.55
C GLU A 96 2.05 4.66 -12.17
N LEU A 97 2.54 3.83 -11.24
CA LEU A 97 2.09 3.83 -9.84
C LEU A 97 2.27 5.20 -9.19
N LEU A 98 3.44 5.82 -9.36
CA LEU A 98 3.71 7.16 -8.86
C LEU A 98 2.71 8.18 -9.39
N THR A 99 2.32 8.08 -10.65
CA THR A 99 1.32 8.99 -11.27
C THR A 99 -0.06 8.83 -10.63
N LEU A 100 -0.46 7.61 -10.30
CA LEU A 100 -1.71 7.33 -9.59
C LEU A 100 -1.69 7.87 -8.15
N TYR A 101 -0.56 7.73 -7.47
CA TYR A 101 -0.38 8.14 -6.06
C TYR A 101 0.11 9.59 -5.90
N LYS A 102 0.19 10.39 -6.97
CA LYS A 102 0.51 11.83 -6.86
C LYS A 102 -0.45 12.49 -5.87
N PRO A 103 0.06 13.23 -4.86
CA PRO A 103 -0.79 13.90 -3.88
C PRO A 103 -1.84 14.80 -4.53
N GLU A 104 -1.51 15.49 -5.63
CA GLU A 104 -2.49 16.32 -6.36
C GLU A 104 -3.63 15.46 -6.91
N THR A 105 -3.30 14.36 -7.60
CA THR A 105 -4.28 13.41 -8.15
C THR A 105 -5.13 12.79 -7.05
N MET A 106 -4.50 12.29 -5.98
CA MET A 106 -5.19 11.68 -4.85
C MET A 106 -6.10 12.67 -4.10
N ASN A 107 -5.64 13.90 -3.89
CA ASN A 107 -6.46 14.95 -3.26
C ASN A 107 -7.65 15.33 -4.14
N VAL A 108 -7.46 15.44 -5.46
CA VAL A 108 -8.58 15.65 -6.39
C VAL A 108 -9.61 14.53 -6.28
N TYR A 109 -9.19 13.27 -6.22
CA TYR A 109 -10.12 12.15 -6.04
C TYR A 109 -10.79 12.14 -4.66
N LYS A 110 -10.07 12.47 -3.59
CA LYS A 110 -10.65 12.62 -2.24
C LYS A 110 -11.73 13.69 -2.21
N GLU A 111 -11.46 14.87 -2.78
CA GLU A 111 -12.43 15.97 -2.81
C GLU A 111 -13.62 15.65 -3.71
N LYS A 112 -13.40 15.02 -4.87
CA LYS A 112 -14.49 14.50 -5.71
C LYS A 112 -15.33 13.44 -4.98
N SER A 113 -14.69 12.54 -4.23
CA SER A 113 -15.37 11.50 -3.46
C SER A 113 -16.25 12.11 -2.35
N LYS A 114 -15.72 13.06 -1.57
CA LYS A 114 -16.50 13.82 -0.57
C LYS A 114 -17.69 14.54 -1.20
N LYS A 115 -17.54 15.06 -2.41
CA LYS A 115 -18.63 15.77 -3.11
C LYS A 115 -19.77 14.84 -3.51
N ILE A 116 -19.49 13.59 -3.90
CA ILE A 116 -20.52 12.63 -4.32
C ILE A 116 -21.07 11.79 -3.16
N GLU A 117 -20.38 11.75 -2.03
CA GLU A 117 -20.75 10.94 -0.85
C GLU A 117 -22.20 11.19 -0.36
N PRO A 118 -22.70 12.44 -0.24
CA PRO A 118 -24.10 12.67 0.12
C PRO A 118 -25.09 12.12 -0.91
N GLN A 119 -24.76 12.19 -2.20
CA GLN A 119 -25.61 11.69 -3.28
C GLN A 119 -25.67 10.16 -3.26
N LEU A 120 -24.53 9.51 -3.03
CA LEU A 120 -24.46 8.06 -2.84
C LEU A 120 -25.28 7.61 -1.63
N TYR A 121 -25.23 8.37 -0.53
CA TYR A 121 -26.04 8.08 0.66
C TYR A 121 -27.54 8.18 0.35
N LEU A 122 -27.99 9.23 -0.34
CA LEU A 122 -29.39 9.38 -0.74
C LEU A 122 -29.86 8.24 -1.65
N LEU A 123 -29.07 7.89 -2.66
CA LEU A 123 -29.35 6.77 -3.56
C LEU A 123 -29.44 5.44 -2.79
N GLY A 124 -28.51 5.20 -1.86
CA GLY A 124 -28.53 4.01 -1.01
C GLY A 124 -29.77 3.95 -0.12
N ASN A 125 -30.18 5.08 0.45
CA ASN A 125 -31.40 5.18 1.27
C ASN A 125 -32.67 4.92 0.46
N GLU A 126 -32.78 5.48 -0.74
CA GLU A 126 -33.91 5.25 -1.64
C GLU A 126 -33.99 3.78 -2.06
N PHE A 127 -32.85 3.19 -2.46
CA PHE A 127 -32.76 1.78 -2.76
C PHE A 127 -33.21 0.91 -1.58
N GLY A 128 -32.74 1.21 -0.36
CA GLY A 128 -33.15 0.50 0.85
C GLY A 128 -34.66 0.55 1.10
N LYS A 129 -35.30 1.72 0.92
CA LYS A 129 -36.76 1.87 1.03
C LYS A 129 -37.49 1.01 -0.01
N ASN A 130 -37.00 0.96 -1.25
CA ASN A 130 -37.59 0.14 -2.30
C ASN A 130 -37.47 -1.36 -1.99
N VAL A 131 -36.33 -1.80 -1.45
CA VAL A 131 -36.15 -3.19 -0.98
C VAL A 131 -37.15 -3.55 0.11
N VAL A 132 -37.32 -2.70 1.13
CA VAL A 132 -38.31 -2.92 2.21
C VAL A 132 -39.73 -3.02 1.64
N LYS A 133 -40.09 -2.16 0.69
CA LYS A 133 -41.41 -2.21 0.02
C LYS A 133 -41.61 -3.53 -0.72
N ILE A 134 -40.61 -3.99 -1.47
CA ILE A 134 -40.65 -5.28 -2.19
C ILE A 134 -40.85 -6.45 -1.21
N ILE A 135 -40.07 -6.48 -0.13
CA ILE A 135 -40.15 -7.54 0.90
C ILE A 135 -41.53 -7.54 1.55
N THR A 136 -42.01 -6.38 1.97
CA THR A 136 -43.32 -6.23 2.65
C THR A 136 -44.45 -6.71 1.75
N ASN A 137 -44.43 -6.33 0.46
CA ASN A 137 -45.44 -6.77 -0.51
C ASN A 137 -45.41 -8.29 -0.71
N LYS A 138 -44.23 -8.90 -0.79
CA LYS A 138 -44.10 -10.36 -0.90
C LYS A 138 -44.63 -11.09 0.33
N ILE A 139 -44.36 -10.58 1.53
CA ILE A 139 -44.86 -11.17 2.78
C ILE A 139 -46.38 -11.05 2.86
N GLN A 140 -46.95 -9.89 2.53
CA GLN A 140 -48.41 -9.67 2.60
C GLN A 140 -49.20 -10.52 1.60
N THR A 141 -48.60 -10.87 0.46
CA THR A 141 -49.25 -11.68 -0.58
C THR A 141 -49.01 -13.18 -0.41
N TYR A 142 -48.20 -13.59 0.58
CA TYR A 142 -47.94 -14.98 0.89
C TYR A 142 -49.15 -15.62 1.57
N LYS A 143 -49.66 -16.72 1.01
CA LYS A 143 -50.64 -17.59 1.66
C LYS A 143 -49.95 -18.89 2.08
N PRO A 144 -49.96 -19.26 3.37
CA PRO A 144 -49.47 -20.56 3.80
C PRO A 144 -50.39 -21.66 3.25
N ASN A 145 -49.78 -22.75 2.76
CA ASN A 145 -50.48 -23.97 2.36
C ASN A 145 -50.90 -24.78 3.59
#